data_AF-A0A2G5R1C2-F1
#
_entry.id   AF-A0A2G5R1C2-F1
#
_cell.length_a   1.000
_cell.length_b   1.000
_cell.length_c   1.000
_cell.angle_alpha   90.00
_cell.angle_beta   90.00
_cell.angle_gamma   90.00
#
_symmetry.space_group_name_H-M   'P 1'
#
loop_
_entity.id
_entity.type
_entity.pdbx_description
1 polymer ?
#
loop_
_entity_poly.entity_id
_entity_poly.type
_entity_poly.pdbx_seq_one_letter_code
_entity_poly.pdbx_strand_id
1 'polypeptide(L)'
;MLTGTDLNESIEGLLGNDRMYGMGGVDQLWGAGGDDLYDGGDGLDYAQFYKSNIGIRVDLAIKGGQDTNEGRDSFVSIEGILGSPYNDVFKGDDGANEIQGAGGDDVIDGRGGADFLTGGDGADEIRGGDGDDSISGGVGNDRLYGDAGDDQFWGDFGVDLYDGGAGSDSIEFSVSTAGLYVDLALVGRQEVAPSIFATFVSVENVQGSRFNDTLLGDAQDNSLRGERGDDLIDGRGGYDSIATSARLDQLKIQWTPDGWKITDLREGSPEGVDLVRNVESLIANSGSRYLGDGMPLIVGNILRLDAERAMNYGAELTFELTYGGLTPLGALNEAIKTAGATTSVASLSYQFFTGKIPGQAGIDYLVSPAGPNANNLNSAYYQSFNLENRYINFAVNLGKIGEGNAKFTADYGGLSLFEATRKAYAAIFGGAPTDTKVHALIDTRADYFASYGGDGATGIGTKAAMVGWLLAEAQKADVGVMAKSNDAWLADLADGDAPFAINILDPAGGYYKADSIFGG
;
A
#
# COMPACT_ATOMS: atom_id res chain seq x y z
N MET A 1 -11.50 5.21 60.18
CA MET A 1 -12.00 3.92 59.65
C MET A 1 -13.38 4.17 59.08
N LEU A 2 -13.50 3.99 57.76
CA LEU A 2 -14.70 4.17 56.96
C LEU A 2 -14.89 2.87 56.15
N THR A 3 -16.13 2.42 56.03
CA THR A 3 -16.45 1.15 55.37
C THR A 3 -17.71 1.33 54.54
N GLY A 4 -17.61 1.04 53.25
CA GLY A 4 -18.70 1.03 52.27
C GLY A 4 -19.51 -0.25 52.32
N THR A 5 -20.21 -0.51 51.21
CA THR A 5 -21.11 -1.64 51.00
C THR A 5 -20.80 -2.33 49.66
N ASP A 6 -21.67 -3.23 49.19
CA ASP A 6 -21.50 -3.85 47.86
C ASP A 6 -22.06 -2.96 46.72
N LEU A 7 -22.03 -1.64 46.88
CA LEU A 7 -22.57 -0.65 45.94
C LEU A 7 -21.49 0.38 45.59
N ASN A 8 -21.63 1.04 44.46
CA ASN A 8 -20.73 2.14 44.07
C ASN A 8 -20.88 3.34 45.02
N GLU A 9 -19.81 3.68 45.73
CA GLU A 9 -19.81 4.69 46.79
C GLU A 9 -18.66 5.70 46.63
N SER A 10 -18.81 6.83 47.33
CA SER A 10 -17.71 7.78 47.53
C SER A 10 -17.40 7.85 49.02
N ILE A 11 -16.17 7.50 49.37
CA ILE A 11 -15.68 7.39 50.74
C ILE A 11 -14.62 8.46 50.95
N GLU A 12 -14.99 9.49 51.71
CA GLU A 12 -14.09 10.61 52.03
C GLU A 12 -13.56 10.47 53.48
N GLY A 13 -12.25 10.37 53.62
CA GLY A 13 -11.49 10.54 54.85
C GLY A 13 -11.35 12.01 55.25
N LEU A 14 -10.61 12.24 56.34
CA LEU A 14 -10.30 13.57 56.87
C LEU A 14 -8.79 13.72 57.01
N LEU A 15 -8.34 14.88 57.47
CA LEU A 15 -6.94 15.02 57.90
C LEU A 15 -6.61 14.01 59.01
N GLY A 16 -5.49 13.30 58.87
CA GLY A 16 -5.00 12.27 59.78
C GLY A 16 -5.07 10.88 59.15
N ASN A 17 -4.66 9.86 59.90
CA ASN A 17 -4.55 8.50 59.36
C ASN A 17 -5.91 7.80 59.31
N ASP A 18 -6.39 7.55 58.11
CA ASP A 18 -7.63 6.88 57.82
C ASP A 18 -7.46 5.45 57.30
N ARG A 19 -8.56 4.70 57.33
CA ARG A 19 -8.66 3.34 56.80
C ARG A 19 -9.98 3.25 56.09
N MET A 20 -9.96 3.16 54.77
CA MET A 20 -11.13 3.15 53.90
C MET A 20 -11.25 1.79 53.26
N TYR A 21 -12.47 1.24 53.25
CA TYR A 21 -12.80 -0.06 52.67
C TYR A 21 -14.01 0.12 51.76
N GLY A 22 -13.87 -0.03 50.45
CA GLY A 22 -14.97 0.04 49.47
C GLY A 22 -15.92 -1.16 49.60
N MET A 23 -15.34 -2.36 49.67
CA MET A 23 -15.98 -3.68 49.71
C MET A 23 -16.30 -4.20 48.31
N GLY A 24 -17.43 -3.84 47.72
CA GLY A 24 -17.75 -4.27 46.37
C GLY A 24 -18.42 -3.15 45.59
N GLY A 25 -18.19 -3.07 44.28
CA GLY A 25 -18.79 -2.01 43.47
C GLY A 25 -17.76 -1.30 42.62
N VAL A 26 -17.93 0.01 42.46
CA VAL A 26 -16.98 0.91 41.81
C VAL A 26 -16.89 2.10 42.75
N ASP A 27 -15.85 2.11 43.57
CA ASP A 27 -15.74 3.01 44.69
C ASP A 27 -14.73 4.12 44.46
N GLN A 28 -15.02 5.28 45.04
CA GLN A 28 -14.20 6.48 44.95
C GLN A 28 -13.67 6.83 46.33
N LEU A 29 -12.38 6.60 46.58
CA LEU A 29 -11.76 6.74 47.89
C LEU A 29 -10.85 7.97 47.92
N TRP A 30 -11.03 8.83 48.93
CA TRP A 30 -10.21 10.03 49.12
C TRP A 30 -9.78 10.16 50.58
N GLY A 31 -8.49 10.01 50.89
CA GLY A 31 -7.95 10.02 52.25
C GLY A 31 -7.58 11.41 52.78
N ALA A 32 -7.30 12.37 51.89
CA ALA A 32 -6.66 13.65 52.22
C ALA A 32 -5.22 13.44 52.76
N GLY A 33 -4.79 14.20 53.76
CA GLY A 33 -3.43 14.10 54.29
C GLY A 33 -3.35 13.23 55.54
N GLY A 34 -2.30 12.43 55.69
CA GLY A 34 -2.19 11.40 56.74
C GLY A 34 -1.53 10.14 56.19
N ASP A 35 -1.27 9.14 57.03
CA ASP A 35 -0.88 7.81 56.52
C ASP A 35 -2.14 6.95 56.40
N ASP A 36 -2.64 6.80 55.17
CA ASP A 36 -3.95 6.23 54.90
C ASP A 36 -3.89 4.80 54.31
N LEU A 37 -5.00 4.07 54.43
CA LEU A 37 -5.25 2.83 53.70
C LEU A 37 -6.45 3.02 52.77
N TYR A 38 -6.21 2.83 51.48
CA TYR A 38 -7.19 2.72 50.42
C TYR A 38 -7.33 1.23 50.08
N ASP A 39 -8.47 0.63 50.44
CA ASP A 39 -8.81 -0.75 50.11
C ASP A 39 -10.11 -0.72 49.30
N GLY A 40 -10.02 -0.86 47.97
CA GLY A 40 -11.18 -0.78 47.07
C GLY A 40 -12.09 -1.99 47.25
N GLY A 41 -11.53 -3.17 47.07
CA GLY A 41 -12.22 -4.44 47.27
C GLY A 41 -12.46 -5.15 45.94
N ASP A 42 -13.69 -5.62 45.71
CA ASP A 42 -14.10 -6.21 44.44
C ASP A 42 -14.68 -5.10 43.54
N GLY A 43 -14.04 -4.77 42.43
CA GLY A 43 -14.52 -3.61 41.67
C GLY A 43 -13.53 -3.06 40.67
N LEU A 44 -13.89 -1.90 40.12
CA LEU A 44 -12.94 -0.95 39.55
C LEU A 44 -12.94 0.24 40.51
N ASP A 45 -11.92 0.34 41.35
CA ASP A 45 -11.92 1.30 42.46
C ASP A 45 -10.86 2.39 42.27
N TYR A 46 -11.18 3.61 42.68
CA TYR A 46 -10.37 4.80 42.39
C TYR A 46 -9.82 5.44 43.66
N ALA A 47 -8.51 5.67 43.69
CA ALA A 47 -7.88 6.61 44.60
C ALA A 47 -7.94 8.03 44.03
N GLN A 48 -8.49 8.98 44.78
CA GLN A 48 -8.76 10.33 44.31
C GLN A 48 -7.91 11.39 45.03
N PHE A 49 -7.25 12.24 44.23
CA PHE A 49 -6.37 13.32 44.70
C PHE A 49 -6.69 14.69 44.09
N TYR A 50 -7.80 14.83 43.35
CA TYR A 50 -8.24 16.07 42.69
C TYR A 50 -8.41 17.29 43.60
N LYS A 51 -8.46 17.10 44.93
CA LYS A 51 -8.53 18.18 45.93
C LYS A 51 -7.17 18.49 46.58
N SER A 52 -6.12 17.76 46.22
CA SER A 52 -4.76 18.04 46.69
C SER A 52 -4.26 19.38 46.18
N ASN A 53 -3.33 19.98 46.92
CA ASN A 53 -2.68 21.24 46.59
C ASN A 53 -1.19 21.09 46.27
N ILE A 54 -0.76 19.85 46.01
CA ILE A 54 0.60 19.45 45.66
C ILE A 54 0.52 18.33 44.63
N GLY A 55 1.62 18.10 43.91
CA GLY A 55 1.75 16.92 43.06
C GLY A 55 1.88 15.64 43.87
N ILE A 56 1.28 14.57 43.38
CA ILE A 56 1.08 13.28 44.02
C ILE A 56 1.98 12.23 43.38
N ARG A 57 2.36 11.23 44.17
CA ARG A 57 3.13 10.08 43.70
C ARG A 57 2.47 8.78 44.11
N VAL A 58 2.09 7.93 43.17
CA VAL A 58 1.52 6.61 43.47
C VAL A 58 2.12 5.56 42.56
N ASP A 59 2.42 4.40 43.14
CA ASP A 59 2.83 3.18 42.45
C ASP A 59 1.97 2.01 42.95
N LEU A 60 1.03 1.54 42.13
CA LEU A 60 0.06 0.50 42.51
C LEU A 60 0.68 -0.89 42.71
N ALA A 61 1.90 -1.13 42.19
CA ALA A 61 2.62 -2.37 42.42
C ALA A 61 3.20 -2.44 43.85
N ILE A 62 3.34 -1.31 44.53
CA ILE A 62 3.82 -1.28 45.93
C ILE A 62 2.66 -1.63 46.88
N LYS A 63 2.66 -2.88 47.36
CA LYS A 63 1.62 -3.41 48.27
C LYS A 63 1.74 -2.95 49.74
N GLY A 64 2.44 -1.84 50.01
CA GLY A 64 2.61 -1.31 51.37
C GLY A 64 2.78 0.21 51.37
N GLY A 65 2.84 0.79 52.57
CA GLY A 65 2.89 2.24 52.74
C GLY A 65 4.00 2.92 51.93
N GLN A 66 3.62 3.80 51.01
CA GLN A 66 4.48 4.59 50.12
C GLN A 66 4.26 6.09 50.34
N ASP A 67 5.27 6.90 50.07
CA ASP A 67 5.16 8.36 50.24
C ASP A 67 4.44 8.97 49.03
N THR A 68 3.22 9.44 49.24
CA THR A 68 2.36 10.05 48.22
C THR A 68 2.54 11.56 48.11
N ASN A 69 3.43 12.14 48.92
CA ASN A 69 3.52 13.56 49.26
C ASN A 69 2.39 14.08 50.17
N GLU A 70 1.27 13.37 50.33
CA GLU A 70 0.22 13.69 51.33
C GLU A 70 0.34 12.86 52.62
N GLY A 71 1.11 11.77 52.55
CA GLY A 71 1.61 10.99 53.68
C GLY A 71 2.04 9.60 53.24
N ARG A 72 2.10 8.63 54.16
CA ARG A 72 2.53 7.26 53.86
C ARG A 72 1.35 6.32 53.60
N ASP A 73 0.79 6.40 52.40
CA ASP A 73 -0.46 5.70 52.06
C ASP A 73 -0.24 4.28 51.51
N SER A 74 -1.22 3.41 51.70
CA SER A 74 -1.24 2.04 51.16
C SER A 74 -2.45 1.84 50.27
N PHE A 75 -2.25 1.19 49.12
CA PHE A 75 -3.29 0.89 48.14
C PHE A 75 -3.47 -0.63 48.01
N VAL A 76 -4.70 -1.09 48.11
CA VAL A 76 -5.10 -2.51 48.00
C VAL A 76 -6.34 -2.56 47.11
N SER A 77 -6.30 -3.39 46.07
CA SER A 77 -7.39 -3.48 45.08
C SER A 77 -7.86 -2.11 44.61
N ILE A 78 -6.91 -1.33 44.09
CA ILE A 78 -7.14 -0.04 43.46
C ILE A 78 -6.59 -0.18 42.06
N GLU A 79 -7.43 0.08 41.08
CA GLU A 79 -7.11 0.03 39.66
C GLU A 79 -7.14 1.44 39.05
N GLY A 80 -7.85 2.37 39.70
CA GLY A 80 -8.06 3.73 39.24
C GLY A 80 -7.29 4.78 40.05
N ILE A 81 -6.75 5.79 39.37
CA ILE A 81 -6.18 6.99 40.00
C ILE A 81 -6.74 8.23 39.32
N LEU A 82 -7.28 9.15 40.12
CA LEU A 82 -7.59 10.51 39.69
C LEU A 82 -6.62 11.50 40.35
N GLY A 83 -5.77 12.11 39.53
CA GLY A 83 -4.70 13.01 39.93
C GLY A 83 -5.14 14.36 40.47
N SER A 84 -4.14 15.13 40.88
CA SER A 84 -4.27 16.48 41.38
C SER A 84 -4.19 17.51 40.25
N PRO A 85 -4.47 18.79 40.50
CA PRO A 85 -4.22 19.85 39.51
C PRO A 85 -2.74 20.24 39.35
N TYR A 86 -1.80 19.40 39.79
CA TYR A 86 -0.35 19.66 39.78
C TYR A 86 0.41 18.45 39.26
N ASN A 87 1.67 18.67 38.88
CA ASN A 87 2.57 17.65 38.35
C ASN A 87 2.66 16.38 39.22
N ASP A 88 2.01 15.34 38.75
CA ASP A 88 1.90 14.04 39.39
C ASP A 88 2.87 13.02 38.80
N VAL A 89 3.11 11.92 39.53
CA VAL A 89 3.84 10.75 39.03
C VAL A 89 3.07 9.50 39.41
N PHE A 90 2.47 8.86 38.41
CA PHE A 90 1.65 7.68 38.60
C PHE A 90 2.24 6.47 37.90
N LYS A 91 2.17 5.33 38.58
CA LYS A 91 2.55 4.04 38.03
C LYS A 91 1.47 3.01 38.34
N GLY A 92 1.03 2.32 37.30
CA GLY A 92 0.14 1.18 37.39
C GLY A 92 0.78 -0.05 38.02
N ASP A 93 0.14 -1.21 37.86
CA ASP A 93 0.70 -2.51 38.20
C ASP A 93 0.66 -3.49 37.00
N ASP A 94 0.46 -4.79 37.24
CA ASP A 94 0.46 -5.79 36.16
C ASP A 94 -0.98 -6.04 35.64
N GLY A 95 -1.98 -5.33 36.16
CA GLY A 95 -3.38 -5.42 35.76
C GLY A 95 -3.87 -4.15 35.07
N ALA A 96 -5.02 -4.24 34.41
CA ALA A 96 -5.66 -3.10 33.76
C ALA A 96 -5.93 -1.96 34.75
N ASN A 97 -5.41 -0.77 34.45
CA ASN A 97 -5.52 0.43 35.26
C ASN A 97 -6.21 1.57 34.51
N GLU A 98 -6.82 2.49 35.27
CA GLU A 98 -7.39 3.73 34.74
C GLU A 98 -6.75 4.92 35.45
N ILE A 99 -5.83 5.63 34.78
CA ILE A 99 -5.04 6.69 35.40
C ILE A 99 -5.29 8.00 34.67
N GLN A 100 -5.73 9.01 35.42
CA GLN A 100 -5.92 10.38 34.94
C GLN A 100 -5.02 11.35 35.71
N GLY A 101 -4.11 12.05 35.03
CA GLY A 101 -3.23 13.08 35.62
C GLY A 101 -3.98 14.35 36.04
N ALA A 102 -4.98 14.75 35.25
CA ALA A 102 -5.84 15.91 35.40
C ALA A 102 -5.19 17.24 35.00
N GLY A 103 -4.27 17.81 35.76
CA GLY A 103 -3.60 19.02 35.32
C GLY A 103 -2.21 19.18 35.91
N GLY A 104 -1.34 19.95 35.24
CA GLY A 104 0.08 19.96 35.54
C GLY A 104 0.84 19.08 34.54
N ASP A 105 2.18 19.11 34.60
CA ASP A 105 2.99 18.24 33.72
C ASP A 105 3.19 16.89 34.42
N ASP A 106 2.45 15.88 33.98
CA ASP A 106 2.32 14.59 34.64
C ASP A 106 3.22 13.52 34.00
N VAL A 107 3.64 12.55 34.82
CA VAL A 107 4.35 11.35 34.34
C VAL A 107 3.54 10.10 34.70
N ILE A 108 3.08 9.37 33.68
CA ILE A 108 2.22 8.19 33.83
C ILE A 108 2.90 6.98 33.17
N ASP A 109 2.93 5.85 33.89
CA ASP A 109 3.58 4.58 33.51
C ASP A 109 2.60 3.43 33.82
N GLY A 110 1.81 3.00 32.82
CA GLY A 110 0.75 1.99 32.96
C GLY A 110 1.28 0.62 33.36
N ARG A 111 2.41 0.23 32.74
CA ARG A 111 3.19 -1.00 32.93
C ARG A 111 2.63 -2.22 32.27
N GLY A 112 1.65 -2.90 32.85
CA GLY A 112 1.19 -4.18 32.32
C GLY A 112 -0.31 -4.28 32.45
N GLY A 113 -0.97 -4.82 31.45
CA GLY A 113 -2.43 -4.82 31.39
C GLY A 113 -2.90 -3.97 30.21
N ALA A 114 -4.21 -3.93 29.99
CA ALA A 114 -4.80 -3.04 29.00
C ALA A 114 -5.31 -1.81 29.74
N ASP A 115 -4.56 -0.72 29.65
CA ASP A 115 -4.73 0.47 30.48
C ASP A 115 -5.49 1.59 29.76
N PHE A 116 -6.15 2.42 30.55
CA PHE A 116 -6.74 3.69 30.10
C PHE A 116 -6.00 4.85 30.75
N LEU A 117 -5.20 5.57 29.98
CA LEU A 117 -4.28 6.59 30.46
C LEU A 117 -4.63 7.96 29.87
N THR A 118 -4.82 8.96 30.72
CA THR A 118 -5.08 10.35 30.29
C THR A 118 -4.19 11.32 31.05
N GLY A 119 -3.45 12.17 30.34
CA GLY A 119 -2.62 13.23 30.93
C GLY A 119 -3.49 14.34 31.50
N GLY A 120 -4.12 15.12 30.63
CA GLY A 120 -5.04 16.18 31.01
C GLY A 120 -4.58 17.53 30.48
N ASP A 121 -4.53 18.55 31.33
CA ASP A 121 -3.96 19.86 30.97
C ASP A 121 -2.46 19.89 31.36
N GLY A 122 -1.53 19.97 30.41
CA GLY A 122 -0.12 19.96 30.80
C GLY A 122 0.84 19.63 29.67
N ALA A 123 2.12 19.41 29.96
CA ALA A 123 3.00 18.73 29.03
C ALA A 123 3.35 17.36 29.62
N ASP A 124 2.58 16.36 29.21
CA ASP A 124 2.56 15.06 29.86
C ASP A 124 3.51 14.05 29.20
N GLU A 125 4.03 13.12 29.99
CA GLU A 125 4.76 11.94 29.51
C GLU A 125 4.03 10.68 29.95
N ILE A 126 3.45 9.96 28.98
CA ILE A 126 2.62 8.77 29.22
C ILE A 126 3.24 7.58 28.51
N ARG A 127 3.40 6.48 29.24
CA ARG A 127 3.79 5.16 28.72
C ARG A 127 2.70 4.15 29.04
N GLY A 128 2.19 3.48 28.01
CA GLY A 128 1.28 2.35 28.12
C GLY A 128 1.95 1.18 28.82
N GLY A 129 2.84 0.49 28.12
CA GLY A 129 3.63 -0.60 28.66
C GLY A 129 3.39 -1.90 27.87
N ASP A 130 3.14 -2.99 28.58
CA ASP A 130 2.75 -4.28 28.00
C ASP A 130 1.21 -4.39 27.98
N GLY A 131 0.60 -4.54 26.81
CA GLY A 131 -0.84 -4.75 26.64
C GLY A 131 -1.43 -3.77 25.64
N ASP A 132 -2.72 -3.92 25.33
CA ASP A 132 -3.39 -3.06 24.35
C ASP A 132 -3.95 -1.83 25.07
N ASP A 133 -3.22 -0.72 25.01
CA ASP A 133 -3.48 0.47 25.82
C ASP A 133 -4.29 1.54 25.09
N SER A 134 -4.96 2.39 25.87
CA SER A 134 -5.76 3.51 25.41
C SER A 134 -5.21 4.81 26.00
N ILE A 135 -4.60 5.65 25.16
CA ILE A 135 -3.77 6.78 25.60
C ILE A 135 -4.24 8.11 25.02
N SER A 136 -4.46 9.11 25.89
CA SER A 136 -4.74 10.50 25.51
C SER A 136 -3.84 11.46 26.28
N GLY A 137 -3.21 12.40 25.57
CA GLY A 137 -2.39 13.44 26.19
C GLY A 137 -3.26 14.54 26.78
N GLY A 138 -4.31 14.93 26.06
CA GLY A 138 -5.16 16.06 26.43
C GLY A 138 -4.65 17.39 25.85
N VAL A 139 -4.74 18.46 26.64
CA VAL A 139 -4.32 19.79 26.19
C VAL A 139 -2.85 19.98 26.55
N GLY A 140 -1.97 20.01 25.55
CA GLY A 140 -0.56 19.99 25.90
C GLY A 140 0.46 19.99 24.79
N ASN A 141 1.69 19.63 25.15
CA ASN A 141 2.67 19.16 24.18
C ASN A 141 3.21 17.86 24.75
N ASP A 142 2.58 16.77 24.37
CA ASP A 142 2.65 15.52 25.12
C ASP A 142 3.59 14.53 24.43
N ARG A 143 4.10 13.58 25.22
CA ARG A 143 4.88 12.44 24.74
C ARG A 143 4.16 11.17 25.14
N LEU A 144 3.62 10.49 24.15
CA LEU A 144 2.78 9.32 24.33
C LEU A 144 3.48 8.12 23.69
N TYR A 145 3.72 7.10 24.50
CA TYR A 145 4.38 5.85 24.13
C TYR A 145 3.42 4.70 24.39
N GLY A 146 3.09 3.93 23.36
CA GLY A 146 2.30 2.69 23.49
C GLY A 146 3.15 1.57 24.10
N ASP A 147 4.39 1.47 23.62
CA ASP A 147 5.38 0.45 23.98
C ASP A 147 5.06 -0.91 23.33
N ALA A 148 4.36 -1.85 23.96
CA ALA A 148 4.13 -3.18 23.41
C ALA A 148 2.66 -3.61 23.49
N GLY A 149 2.04 -3.87 22.35
CA GLY A 149 0.62 -4.20 22.25
C GLY A 149 0.01 -3.50 21.03
N ASP A 150 -1.27 -3.74 20.77
CA ASP A 150 -1.99 -2.99 19.73
C ASP A 150 -2.63 -1.75 20.37
N ASP A 151 -1.93 -0.61 20.35
CA ASP A 151 -2.30 0.57 21.14
C ASP A 151 -3.22 1.55 20.39
N GLN A 152 -4.04 2.27 21.16
CA GLN A 152 -4.96 3.30 20.66
C GLN A 152 -4.65 4.67 21.25
N PHE A 153 -4.37 5.64 20.38
CA PHE A 153 -4.21 7.05 20.72
C PHE A 153 -5.42 7.89 20.33
N TRP A 154 -5.70 8.93 21.11
CA TRP A 154 -6.55 10.05 20.69
C TRP A 154 -5.70 11.23 20.24
N GLY A 155 -6.01 11.74 19.05
CA GLY A 155 -5.40 12.93 18.49
C GLY A 155 -5.93 14.18 19.17
N ASP A 156 -5.08 14.80 20.00
CA ASP A 156 -5.47 15.90 20.89
C ASP A 156 -4.90 17.26 20.44
N PHE A 157 -5.06 18.30 21.26
CA PHE A 157 -4.61 19.65 20.94
C PHE A 157 -3.17 19.84 21.40
N GLY A 158 -2.26 20.09 20.47
CA GLY A 158 -0.89 20.31 20.90
C GLY A 158 0.17 20.21 19.84
N VAL A 159 1.39 20.04 20.33
CA VAL A 159 2.53 19.54 19.57
C VAL A 159 2.96 18.22 20.20
N ASP A 160 2.37 17.14 19.70
CA ASP A 160 2.43 15.86 20.38
C ASP A 160 3.33 14.86 19.63
N LEU A 161 3.94 13.96 20.39
CA LEU A 161 4.65 12.78 19.90
C LEU A 161 3.79 11.55 20.22
N TYR A 162 3.46 10.80 19.18
CA TYR A 162 2.82 9.49 19.27
C TYR A 162 3.82 8.45 18.79
N ASP A 163 4.27 7.59 19.70
CA ASP A 163 5.16 6.46 19.43
C ASP A 163 4.44 5.17 19.79
N GLY A 164 3.91 4.45 18.79
CA GLY A 164 3.13 3.23 19.04
C GLY A 164 4.00 2.11 19.61
N GLY A 165 5.23 1.99 19.09
CA GLY A 165 6.16 0.96 19.54
C GLY A 165 5.99 -0.33 18.76
N ALA A 166 5.57 -1.40 19.43
CA ALA A 166 5.49 -2.74 18.86
C ALA A 166 4.06 -3.26 18.88
N GLY A 167 3.44 -3.37 17.71
CA GLY A 167 2.11 -3.93 17.51
C GLY A 167 1.50 -3.32 16.27
N SER A 168 0.18 -3.24 16.23
CA SER A 168 -0.57 -2.49 15.21
C SER A 168 -1.25 -1.30 15.85
N ASP A 169 -0.59 -0.15 15.79
CA ASP A 169 -0.96 1.00 16.60
C ASP A 169 -1.86 1.96 15.83
N SER A 170 -2.83 2.54 16.54
CA SER A 170 -3.93 3.30 15.96
C SER A 170 -4.04 4.69 16.56
N ILE A 171 -4.32 5.69 15.72
CA ILE A 171 -4.69 7.02 16.18
C ILE A 171 -6.02 7.50 15.59
N GLU A 172 -6.85 8.10 16.44
CA GLU A 172 -8.17 8.62 16.05
C GLU A 172 -8.26 10.15 16.25
N PHE A 173 -8.74 10.84 15.21
CA PHE A 173 -8.97 12.29 15.19
C PHE A 173 -10.47 12.64 15.00
N SER A 174 -11.38 11.76 15.40
CA SER A 174 -12.82 11.90 15.11
C SER A 174 -13.50 13.12 15.75
N VAL A 175 -12.87 13.72 16.76
CA VAL A 175 -13.31 14.96 17.43
C VAL A 175 -12.76 16.23 16.76
N SER A 176 -11.85 16.09 15.79
CA SER A 176 -11.34 17.23 15.02
C SER A 176 -12.48 18.00 14.36
N THR A 177 -12.37 19.33 14.40
CA THR A 177 -13.36 20.26 13.84
C THR A 177 -12.98 20.74 12.43
N ALA A 178 -11.92 20.16 11.84
CA ALA A 178 -11.42 20.46 10.51
C ALA A 178 -10.92 19.17 9.82
N GLY A 179 -10.85 19.21 8.49
CA GLY A 179 -10.20 18.16 7.71
C GLY A 179 -8.71 18.06 8.00
N LEU A 180 -8.20 16.85 7.93
CA LEU A 180 -6.87 16.48 8.35
C LEU A 180 -5.90 16.34 7.18
N TYR A 181 -4.62 16.52 7.45
CA TYR A 181 -3.53 16.09 6.58
C TYR A 181 -2.57 15.22 7.40
N VAL A 182 -2.61 13.90 7.18
CA VAL A 182 -1.76 12.93 7.90
C VAL A 182 -0.85 12.22 6.90
N ASP A 183 0.44 12.20 7.19
CA ASP A 183 1.46 11.48 6.44
C ASP A 183 2.30 10.62 7.40
N LEU A 184 2.06 9.30 7.39
CA LEU A 184 2.76 8.36 8.27
C LEU A 184 4.23 8.15 7.88
N ALA A 185 4.60 8.36 6.61
CA ALA A 185 5.99 8.24 6.17
C ALA A 185 6.83 9.49 6.47
N LEU A 186 6.20 10.60 6.86
CA LEU A 186 6.90 11.84 7.15
C LEU A 186 7.66 11.72 8.47
N VAL A 187 8.98 11.62 8.38
CA VAL A 187 9.86 11.64 9.54
C VAL A 187 9.91 13.05 10.15
N GLY A 188 9.20 13.22 11.27
CA GLY A 188 9.21 14.42 12.08
C GLY A 188 7.87 15.15 12.13
N ARG A 189 7.89 16.34 12.71
CA ARG A 189 6.68 17.11 13.01
C ARG A 189 5.93 17.54 11.74
N GLN A 190 4.62 17.29 11.74
CA GLN A 190 3.67 17.72 10.72
C GLN A 190 2.50 18.48 11.32
N GLU A 191 1.90 19.39 10.55
CA GLU A 191 0.66 20.07 10.94
C GLU A 191 -0.52 19.21 10.44
N VAL A 192 -1.17 18.48 11.35
CA VAL A 192 -2.25 17.53 10.99
C VAL A 192 -3.60 18.22 10.86
N ALA A 193 -3.80 19.32 11.58
CA ALA A 193 -4.96 20.21 11.47
C ALA A 193 -4.52 21.64 11.84
N PRO A 194 -5.34 22.68 11.60
CA PRO A 194 -4.94 24.05 11.91
C PRO A 194 -4.48 24.22 13.37
N SER A 195 -3.21 24.54 13.56
CA SER A 195 -2.57 24.68 14.88
C SER A 195 -2.46 23.39 15.72
N ILE A 196 -2.69 22.21 15.13
CA ILE A 196 -2.44 20.92 15.76
C ILE A 196 -1.26 20.26 15.04
N PHE A 197 -0.22 19.91 15.79
CA PHE A 197 0.98 19.29 15.26
C PHE A 197 1.20 17.92 15.88
N ALA A 198 1.59 16.95 15.06
CA ALA A 198 1.91 15.61 15.52
C ALA A 198 3.26 15.16 14.96
N THR A 199 3.92 14.27 15.67
CA THR A 199 5.00 13.42 15.15
C THR A 199 4.58 11.97 15.37
N PHE A 200 4.55 11.18 14.30
CA PHE A 200 4.23 9.76 14.37
C PHE A 200 5.52 8.94 14.30
N VAL A 201 5.62 7.94 15.15
CA VAL A 201 6.66 6.91 15.16
C VAL A 201 5.95 5.58 15.36
N SER A 202 6.16 4.61 14.48
CA SER A 202 5.52 3.28 14.58
C SER A 202 4.00 3.37 14.84
N VAL A 203 3.30 4.17 14.02
CA VAL A 203 1.83 4.21 14.03
C VAL A 203 1.38 3.81 12.64
N GLU A 204 0.59 2.75 12.54
CA GLU A 204 0.21 2.16 11.25
C GLU A 204 -1.21 2.53 10.84
N ASN A 205 -2.09 2.83 11.80
CA ASN A 205 -3.52 2.97 11.56
C ASN A 205 -4.02 4.37 11.92
N VAL A 206 -4.87 4.93 11.06
CA VAL A 206 -5.42 6.28 11.23
C VAL A 206 -6.91 6.29 10.98
N GLN A 207 -7.65 6.78 11.97
CA GLN A 207 -9.03 7.22 11.80
C GLN A 207 -9.08 8.75 11.74
N GLY A 208 -9.60 9.25 10.62
CA GLY A 208 -9.73 10.65 10.31
C GLY A 208 -10.86 11.37 11.06
N SER A 209 -11.19 12.55 10.55
CA SER A 209 -12.21 13.45 11.07
C SER A 209 -13.55 13.24 10.36
N ARG A 210 -14.53 14.12 10.61
CA ARG A 210 -15.82 14.11 9.87
C ARG A 210 -15.81 15.07 8.68
N PHE A 211 -14.63 15.49 8.24
CA PHE A 211 -14.42 16.44 7.16
C PHE A 211 -13.48 15.83 6.14
N ASN A 212 -13.37 16.48 4.98
CA ASN A 212 -12.47 16.03 3.92
C ASN A 212 -11.03 15.95 4.42
N ASP A 213 -10.55 14.72 4.58
CA ASP A 213 -9.22 14.40 5.04
C ASP A 213 -8.29 14.04 3.88
N THR A 214 -7.00 14.15 4.12
CA THR A 214 -5.93 13.56 3.30
C THR A 214 -5.12 12.64 4.20
N LEU A 215 -5.26 11.33 4.00
CA LEU A 215 -4.60 10.30 4.80
C LEU A 215 -3.61 9.56 3.91
N LEU A 216 -2.33 9.68 4.22
CA LEU A 216 -1.23 9.08 3.47
C LEU A 216 -0.52 8.07 4.38
N GLY A 217 -0.52 6.81 3.96
CA GLY A 217 0.19 5.71 4.62
C GLY A 217 1.71 5.80 4.48
N ASP A 218 2.38 4.70 4.78
CA ASP A 218 3.82 4.55 4.69
C ASP A 218 4.26 3.36 3.82
N ALA A 219 5.21 2.55 4.28
CA ALA A 219 5.65 1.34 3.58
C ALA A 219 5.22 0.05 4.31
N GLN A 220 4.53 0.20 5.44
CA GLN A 220 3.98 -0.86 6.27
C GLN A 220 2.53 -1.13 5.88
N ASP A 221 1.92 -2.16 6.46
CA ASP A 221 0.50 -2.46 6.23
C ASP A 221 -0.36 -1.48 7.05
N ASN A 222 -1.06 -0.56 6.41
CA ASN A 222 -1.86 0.47 7.09
C ASN A 222 -3.38 0.17 7.04
N SER A 223 -4.09 0.58 8.11
CA SER A 223 -5.56 0.66 8.14
C SER A 223 -6.00 2.12 8.20
N LEU A 224 -6.59 2.62 7.12
CA LEU A 224 -6.95 4.03 6.96
C LEU A 224 -8.47 4.21 6.88
N ARG A 225 -9.02 5.11 7.69
CA ARG A 225 -10.46 5.40 7.67
C ARG A 225 -10.70 6.92 7.62
N GLY A 226 -11.27 7.41 6.53
CA GLY A 226 -11.65 8.83 6.38
C GLY A 226 -12.91 9.25 7.13
N GLU A 227 -13.73 8.29 7.58
CA GLU A 227 -15.02 8.56 8.26
C GLU A 227 -16.01 9.33 7.37
N ARG A 228 -16.25 10.63 7.59
CA ARG A 228 -17.15 11.43 6.73
C ARG A 228 -16.32 12.49 6.03
N GLY A 229 -16.69 12.84 4.80
CA GLY A 229 -15.96 13.78 3.99
C GLY A 229 -15.82 13.25 2.57
N ASP A 230 -15.36 14.09 1.66
CA ASP A 230 -14.78 13.60 0.42
C ASP A 230 -13.27 13.46 0.68
N ASP A 231 -12.82 12.24 0.98
CA ASP A 231 -11.47 11.98 1.47
C ASP A 231 -10.50 11.59 0.34
N LEU A 232 -9.22 11.92 0.54
CA LEU A 232 -8.12 11.41 -0.26
C LEU A 232 -7.32 10.42 0.59
N ILE A 233 -7.31 9.15 0.17
CA ILE A 233 -6.60 8.09 0.88
C ILE A 233 -5.58 7.44 -0.06
N ASP A 234 -4.34 7.34 0.39
CA ASP A 234 -3.24 6.72 -0.35
C ASP A 234 -2.46 5.81 0.60
N GLY A 235 -2.57 4.48 0.45
CA GLY A 235 -1.85 3.52 1.30
C GLY A 235 -0.34 3.52 1.04
N ARG A 236 0.08 3.97 -0.14
CA ARG A 236 1.46 3.93 -0.65
C ARG A 236 2.01 2.51 -0.80
N GLY A 237 2.87 2.04 0.10
CA GLY A 237 3.48 0.73 0.00
C GLY A 237 3.08 -0.13 1.19
N GLY A 238 2.99 -1.44 1.01
CA GLY A 238 2.45 -2.34 2.03
C GLY A 238 1.25 -3.10 1.48
N TYR A 239 0.56 -3.82 2.37
CA TYR A 239 -0.78 -4.36 2.13
C TYR A 239 -1.79 -3.53 2.92
N ASP A 240 -2.43 -2.59 2.24
CA ASP A 240 -3.23 -1.58 2.89
C ASP A 240 -4.71 -1.91 2.88
N SER A 241 -5.41 -1.40 3.88
CA SER A 241 -6.85 -1.50 3.97
C SER A 241 -7.50 -0.16 4.28
N ILE A 242 -8.71 0.01 3.75
CA ILE A 242 -9.60 1.09 4.15
C ILE A 242 -10.88 0.55 4.76
N ALA A 243 -11.43 1.28 5.73
CA ALA A 243 -12.67 0.91 6.39
C ALA A 243 -13.79 1.92 6.09
N THR A 244 -15.03 1.43 6.07
CA THR A 244 -16.26 2.24 5.93
C THR A 244 -17.37 1.64 6.80
N SER A 245 -18.23 2.49 7.37
CA SER A 245 -19.42 2.02 8.09
C SER A 245 -20.58 1.62 7.14
N ALA A 246 -20.44 1.87 5.83
CA ALA A 246 -21.42 1.40 4.85
C ALA A 246 -21.33 -0.11 4.65
N ARG A 247 -22.38 -0.69 4.06
CA ARG A 247 -22.35 -2.05 3.51
C ARG A 247 -21.89 -2.01 2.05
N LEU A 248 -21.32 -3.09 1.52
CA LEU A 248 -20.88 -3.16 0.12
C LEU A 248 -22.01 -2.90 -0.89
N ASP A 249 -23.26 -3.27 -0.56
CA ASP A 249 -24.44 -3.03 -1.39
C ASP A 249 -24.94 -1.57 -1.32
N GLN A 250 -24.41 -0.77 -0.41
CA GLN A 250 -24.66 0.67 -0.25
C GLN A 250 -23.55 1.52 -0.88
N LEU A 251 -22.53 0.89 -1.46
CA LEU A 251 -21.39 1.57 -2.06
C LEU A 251 -21.44 1.48 -3.58
N LYS A 252 -21.06 2.58 -4.23
CA LYS A 252 -20.65 2.57 -5.63
C LYS A 252 -19.13 2.68 -5.68
N ILE A 253 -18.49 1.59 -6.11
CA ILE A 253 -17.03 1.49 -6.20
C ILE A 253 -16.65 1.49 -7.67
N GLN A 254 -15.92 2.51 -8.10
CA GLN A 254 -15.54 2.71 -9.50
C GLN A 254 -14.06 3.03 -9.61
N TRP A 255 -13.35 2.31 -10.47
CA TRP A 255 -11.99 2.71 -10.79
C TRP A 255 -11.98 3.92 -11.73
N THR A 256 -11.05 4.85 -11.49
CA THR A 256 -10.74 6.02 -12.32
C THR A 256 -9.23 6.12 -12.52
N PRO A 257 -8.72 6.89 -13.51
CA PRO A 257 -7.29 7.11 -13.66
C PRO A 257 -6.60 7.70 -12.42
N ASP A 258 -7.37 8.38 -11.57
CA ASP A 258 -6.89 8.98 -10.33
C ASP A 258 -7.03 8.03 -9.13
N GLY A 259 -7.45 6.77 -9.30
CA GLY A 259 -7.69 5.79 -8.23
C GLY A 259 -9.12 5.27 -8.14
N TRP A 260 -9.38 4.46 -7.12
CA TRP A 260 -10.70 3.97 -6.76
C TRP A 260 -11.55 5.10 -6.18
N LYS A 261 -12.63 5.41 -6.88
CA LYS A 261 -13.68 6.28 -6.39
C LYS A 261 -14.74 5.47 -5.66
N ILE A 262 -14.86 5.67 -4.36
CA ILE A 262 -15.86 5.01 -3.51
C ILE A 262 -16.91 6.05 -3.15
N THR A 263 -18.17 5.73 -3.37
CA THR A 263 -19.28 6.66 -3.11
C THR A 263 -20.30 5.96 -2.24
N ASP A 264 -20.58 6.55 -1.08
CA ASP A 264 -21.67 6.12 -0.23
C ASP A 264 -23.03 6.55 -0.80
N LEU A 265 -23.92 5.58 -1.01
CA LEU A 265 -25.24 5.79 -1.58
C LEU A 265 -26.34 5.93 -0.52
N ARG A 266 -26.02 5.88 0.78
CA ARG A 266 -27.00 6.06 1.87
C ARG A 266 -27.57 7.48 1.87
N GLU A 267 -28.90 7.60 2.02
CA GLU A 267 -29.54 8.91 2.21
C GLU A 267 -29.41 9.42 3.66
N GLY A 268 -29.13 10.71 3.84
CA GLY A 268 -29.21 11.43 5.12
C GLY A 268 -27.88 11.67 5.85
N SER A 269 -26.92 10.75 5.77
CA SER A 269 -25.54 10.92 6.30
C SER A 269 -24.55 10.01 5.57
N PRO A 270 -24.36 10.19 4.25
CA PRO A 270 -23.34 9.44 3.53
C PRO A 270 -21.95 9.79 4.07
N GLU A 271 -21.05 8.82 4.07
CA GLU A 271 -19.63 9.06 4.35
C GLU A 271 -19.03 10.02 3.33
N GLY A 272 -19.48 9.97 2.08
CA GLY A 272 -19.12 10.96 1.07
C GLY A 272 -18.60 10.27 -0.18
N VAL A 273 -17.63 10.90 -0.82
CA VAL A 273 -16.99 10.42 -2.04
C VAL A 273 -15.48 10.38 -1.89
N ASP A 274 -14.95 9.20 -1.66
CA ASP A 274 -13.53 8.99 -1.38
C ASP A 274 -12.77 8.67 -2.66
N LEU A 275 -11.54 9.17 -2.73
CA LEU A 275 -10.56 8.81 -3.73
C LEU A 275 -9.44 8.00 -3.07
N VAL A 276 -9.32 6.75 -3.46
CA VAL A 276 -8.47 5.75 -2.81
C VAL A 276 -7.44 5.22 -3.81
N ARG A 277 -6.18 5.18 -3.42
CA ARG A 277 -5.04 4.71 -4.25
C ARG A 277 -4.16 3.79 -3.43
N ASN A 278 -3.51 2.83 -4.11
CA ASN A 278 -2.53 1.95 -3.48
C ASN A 278 -3.12 1.30 -2.23
N VAL A 279 -4.31 0.70 -2.37
CA VAL A 279 -5.00 0.03 -1.28
C VAL A 279 -5.55 -1.30 -1.78
N GLU A 280 -5.22 -2.37 -1.08
CA GLU A 280 -5.57 -3.73 -1.47
C GLU A 280 -6.97 -4.13 -1.03
N SER A 281 -7.46 -3.61 0.10
CA SER A 281 -8.69 -4.08 0.72
C SER A 281 -9.63 -2.95 1.14
N LEU A 282 -10.91 -3.06 0.77
CA LEU A 282 -12.01 -2.30 1.36
C LEU A 282 -12.74 -3.17 2.37
N ILE A 283 -12.84 -2.71 3.62
CA ILE A 283 -13.57 -3.35 4.71
C ILE A 283 -14.86 -2.58 4.94
N ALA A 284 -16.00 -3.23 4.71
CA ALA A 284 -17.33 -2.68 4.93
C ALA A 284 -18.08 -3.51 5.97
N ASN A 285 -19.14 -2.95 6.56
CA ASN A 285 -19.94 -3.62 7.59
C ASN A 285 -20.61 -4.94 7.14
N SER A 286 -20.69 -5.20 5.83
CA SER A 286 -21.22 -6.44 5.27
C SER A 286 -20.17 -7.45 4.82
N GLY A 287 -18.88 -7.14 5.00
CA GLY A 287 -17.74 -7.94 4.51
C GLY A 287 -16.72 -7.09 3.77
N SER A 288 -15.65 -7.73 3.29
CA SER A 288 -14.57 -7.05 2.56
C SER A 288 -14.68 -7.23 1.05
N ARG A 289 -14.06 -6.29 0.32
CA ARG A 289 -13.85 -6.35 -1.12
C ARG A 289 -12.39 -6.04 -1.42
N TYR A 290 -11.72 -6.95 -2.10
CA TYR A 290 -10.40 -6.71 -2.64
C TYR A 290 -10.47 -5.61 -3.72
N LEU A 291 -9.69 -4.55 -3.55
CA LEU A 291 -9.53 -3.44 -4.49
C LEU A 291 -8.30 -3.66 -5.40
N GLY A 292 -7.25 -4.30 -4.87
CA GLY A 292 -6.24 -5.04 -5.65
C GLY A 292 -5.39 -4.25 -6.64
N ASP A 293 -4.24 -3.76 -6.18
CA ASP A 293 -3.40 -2.88 -7.01
C ASP A 293 -2.09 -3.51 -7.54
N GLY A 294 -1.80 -4.80 -7.30
CA GLY A 294 -0.62 -5.45 -7.91
C GLY A 294 -0.83 -5.96 -9.35
N MET A 295 -1.43 -7.14 -9.49
CA MET A 295 -1.47 -7.88 -10.76
C MET A 295 -2.30 -7.24 -11.88
N PRO A 296 -3.48 -6.64 -11.62
CA PRO A 296 -4.22 -5.92 -12.65
C PRO A 296 -3.44 -4.75 -13.26
N LEU A 297 -2.65 -4.00 -12.47
CA LEU A 297 -1.79 -2.93 -12.97
C LEU A 297 -0.66 -3.47 -13.82
N ILE A 298 0.06 -4.50 -13.33
CA ILE A 298 1.12 -5.20 -14.07
C ILE A 298 0.59 -5.69 -15.43
N VAL A 299 -0.57 -6.36 -15.41
CA VAL A 299 -1.24 -6.85 -16.62
C VAL A 299 -1.65 -5.70 -17.53
N GLY A 300 -2.21 -4.63 -16.99
CA GLY A 300 -2.63 -3.44 -17.73
C GLY A 300 -1.45 -2.76 -18.44
N ASN A 301 -0.33 -2.59 -17.74
CA ASN A 301 0.89 -1.94 -18.24
C ASN A 301 1.57 -2.78 -19.33
N ILE A 302 1.77 -4.07 -19.06
CA ILE A 302 2.45 -5.00 -19.98
C ILE A 302 1.60 -5.27 -21.22
N LEU A 303 0.31 -5.58 -21.06
CA LEU A 303 -0.56 -5.99 -22.16
C LEU A 303 -1.28 -4.83 -22.84
N ARG A 304 -1.24 -3.63 -22.26
CA ARG A 304 -1.97 -2.44 -22.73
C ARG A 304 -3.46 -2.73 -22.92
N LEU A 305 -4.07 -3.38 -21.93
CA LEU A 305 -5.50 -3.70 -21.93
C LEU A 305 -6.34 -2.51 -21.45
N ASP A 306 -7.63 -2.54 -21.76
CA ASP A 306 -8.59 -1.71 -21.03
C ASP A 306 -8.73 -2.22 -19.57
N ALA A 307 -9.24 -1.36 -18.69
CA ALA A 307 -9.34 -1.65 -17.27
C ALA A 307 -10.13 -2.93 -16.98
N GLU A 308 -11.22 -3.19 -17.71
CA GLU A 308 -12.05 -4.39 -17.50
C GLU A 308 -11.28 -5.67 -17.81
N ARG A 309 -10.58 -5.73 -18.96
CA ARG A 309 -9.78 -6.89 -19.34
C ARG A 309 -8.55 -7.05 -18.45
N ALA A 310 -7.90 -5.95 -18.06
CA ALA A 310 -6.77 -5.98 -17.14
C ALA A 310 -7.17 -6.52 -15.77
N MET A 311 -8.34 -6.12 -15.26
CA MET A 311 -8.92 -6.65 -14.02
C MET A 311 -9.26 -8.13 -14.11
N ASN A 312 -9.94 -8.56 -15.17
CA ASN A 312 -10.34 -9.96 -15.32
C ASN A 312 -9.11 -10.88 -15.36
N TYR A 313 -8.12 -10.55 -16.19
CA TYR A 313 -6.92 -11.38 -16.30
C TYR A 313 -5.99 -11.24 -15.08
N GLY A 314 -5.86 -10.03 -14.52
CA GLY A 314 -5.15 -9.80 -13.27
C GLY A 314 -5.73 -10.61 -12.12
N ALA A 315 -7.07 -10.71 -12.01
CA ALA A 315 -7.73 -11.51 -11.00
C ALA A 315 -7.48 -13.02 -11.16
N GLU A 316 -7.40 -13.53 -12.40
CA GLU A 316 -7.01 -14.93 -12.66
C GLU A 316 -5.59 -15.23 -12.16
N LEU A 317 -4.63 -14.33 -12.44
CA LEU A 317 -3.25 -14.50 -11.95
C LEU A 317 -3.16 -14.35 -10.43
N THR A 318 -3.90 -13.41 -9.83
CA THR A 318 -3.99 -13.27 -8.38
C THR A 318 -4.54 -14.54 -7.74
N PHE A 319 -5.55 -15.19 -8.33
CA PHE A 319 -6.08 -16.46 -7.83
C PHE A 319 -4.98 -17.55 -7.77
N GLU A 320 -4.21 -17.70 -8.85
CA GLU A 320 -3.11 -18.67 -8.88
C GLU A 320 -2.00 -18.35 -7.85
N LEU A 321 -1.73 -17.07 -7.56
CA LEU A 321 -0.82 -16.67 -6.49
C LEU A 321 -1.36 -17.04 -5.11
N THR A 322 -2.63 -16.72 -4.84
CA THR A 322 -3.28 -16.97 -3.54
C THR A 322 -3.31 -18.46 -3.19
N TYR A 323 -3.52 -19.33 -4.18
CA TYR A 323 -3.63 -20.77 -3.97
C TYR A 323 -2.35 -21.55 -4.31
N GLY A 324 -1.22 -20.86 -4.49
CA GLY A 324 0.09 -21.48 -4.70
C GLY A 324 0.27 -22.18 -6.05
N GLY A 325 -0.58 -21.89 -7.04
CA GLY A 325 -0.43 -22.35 -8.42
C GLY A 325 0.67 -21.63 -9.19
N LEU A 326 0.97 -20.38 -8.82
CA LEU A 326 2.09 -19.59 -9.34
C LEU A 326 2.89 -18.93 -8.21
N THR A 327 4.18 -18.68 -8.48
CA THR A 327 4.98 -17.75 -7.69
C THR A 327 4.78 -16.32 -8.20
N PRO A 328 5.13 -15.27 -7.45
CA PRO A 328 5.09 -13.88 -7.94
C PRO A 328 5.83 -13.70 -9.28
N LEU A 329 7.05 -14.24 -9.38
CA LEU A 329 7.82 -14.26 -10.62
C LEU A 329 7.13 -15.08 -11.73
N GLY A 330 6.45 -16.17 -11.36
CA GLY A 330 5.63 -16.97 -12.28
C GLY A 330 4.46 -16.21 -12.89
N ALA A 331 3.74 -15.42 -12.07
CA ALA A 331 2.63 -14.59 -12.54
C ALA A 331 3.10 -13.46 -13.47
N LEU A 332 4.21 -12.77 -13.12
CA LEU A 332 4.83 -11.78 -14.01
C LEU A 332 5.25 -12.40 -15.35
N ASN A 333 5.89 -13.58 -15.33
CA ASN A 333 6.30 -14.27 -16.54
C ASN A 333 5.10 -14.68 -17.42
N GLU A 334 3.96 -15.05 -16.83
CA GLU A 334 2.76 -15.38 -17.60
C GLU A 334 2.14 -14.12 -18.26
N ALA A 335 2.19 -12.97 -17.58
CA ALA A 335 1.82 -11.69 -18.19
C ALA A 335 2.76 -11.30 -19.36
N ILE A 336 4.08 -11.40 -19.17
CA ILE A 336 5.08 -11.14 -20.22
C ILE A 336 4.88 -12.07 -21.42
N LYS A 337 4.69 -13.36 -21.17
CA LYS A 337 4.44 -14.36 -22.22
C LYS A 337 3.16 -14.05 -23.01
N THR A 338 2.10 -13.61 -22.32
CA THR A 338 0.86 -13.17 -22.97
C THR A 338 1.09 -11.93 -23.85
N ALA A 339 2.00 -11.04 -23.46
CA ALA A 339 2.42 -9.87 -24.24
C ALA A 339 3.06 -10.25 -25.59
N GLY A 340 3.52 -11.49 -25.73
CA GLY A 340 4.06 -12.06 -26.96
C GLY A 340 3.17 -11.87 -28.19
N ALA A 341 1.84 -11.87 -28.00
CA ALA A 341 0.85 -11.65 -29.05
C ALA A 341 0.34 -10.20 -29.17
N THR A 342 0.78 -9.32 -28.27
CA THR A 342 0.28 -7.93 -28.17
C THR A 342 1.47 -6.97 -28.18
N THR A 343 1.90 -6.45 -27.03
CA THR A 343 2.96 -5.43 -26.91
C THR A 343 4.27 -5.86 -27.57
N SER A 344 4.67 -7.13 -27.42
CA SER A 344 5.90 -7.66 -28.04
C SER A 344 5.87 -7.61 -29.57
N VAL A 345 4.69 -7.74 -30.19
CA VAL A 345 4.55 -7.63 -31.65
C VAL A 345 4.98 -6.24 -32.11
N ALA A 346 4.54 -5.20 -31.40
CA ALA A 346 4.85 -3.81 -31.72
C ALA A 346 6.31 -3.47 -31.40
N SER A 347 6.77 -3.76 -30.17
CA SER A 347 8.10 -3.42 -29.70
C SER A 347 9.19 -4.11 -30.52
N LEU A 348 9.10 -5.44 -30.73
CA LEU A 348 10.11 -6.20 -31.48
C LEU A 348 10.15 -5.79 -32.97
N SER A 349 8.98 -5.58 -33.58
CA SER A 349 8.92 -5.15 -34.98
C SER A 349 9.57 -3.76 -35.14
N TYR A 350 9.20 -2.79 -34.31
CA TYR A 350 9.82 -1.47 -34.36
C TYR A 350 11.31 -1.52 -34.06
N GLN A 351 11.72 -2.25 -33.03
CA GLN A 351 13.13 -2.43 -32.71
C GLN A 351 13.92 -2.95 -33.92
N PHE A 352 13.40 -3.92 -34.67
CA PHE A 352 14.08 -4.43 -35.85
C PHE A 352 14.12 -3.42 -37.01
N PHE A 353 12.99 -2.84 -37.35
CA PHE A 353 12.84 -2.05 -38.57
C PHE A 353 13.28 -0.58 -38.43
N THR A 354 13.21 -0.01 -37.23
CA THR A 354 13.56 1.39 -36.94
C THR A 354 14.78 1.52 -36.03
N GLY A 355 15.18 0.45 -35.34
CA GLY A 355 16.32 0.43 -34.40
C GLY A 355 15.96 0.83 -32.97
N LYS A 356 14.69 1.09 -32.69
CA LYS A 356 14.18 1.43 -31.37
C LYS A 356 12.74 0.96 -31.21
N ILE A 357 12.31 0.71 -29.99
CA ILE A 357 10.88 0.53 -29.69
C ILE A 357 10.11 1.84 -29.94
N PRO A 358 8.78 1.82 -30.09
CA PRO A 358 7.99 3.03 -30.23
C PRO A 358 8.06 3.91 -28.97
N GLY A 359 7.66 5.18 -29.12
CA GLY A 359 7.29 6.01 -27.98
C GLY A 359 6.04 5.47 -27.27
N GLN A 360 5.76 5.90 -26.04
CA GLN A 360 4.58 5.46 -25.28
C GLN A 360 3.28 5.64 -26.06
N ALA A 361 3.02 6.85 -26.57
CA ALA A 361 1.85 7.11 -27.42
C ALA A 361 1.80 6.23 -28.68
N GLY A 362 2.97 5.81 -29.19
CA GLY A 362 3.07 4.86 -30.29
C GLY A 362 2.67 3.44 -29.88
N ILE A 363 3.14 2.96 -28.72
CA ILE A 363 2.71 1.67 -28.17
C ILE A 363 1.20 1.68 -27.90
N ASP A 364 0.66 2.74 -27.29
CA ASP A 364 -0.77 2.84 -27.02
C ASP A 364 -1.60 2.88 -28.30
N TYR A 365 -1.14 3.59 -29.34
CA TYR A 365 -1.76 3.57 -30.66
C TYR A 365 -1.78 2.17 -31.29
N LEU A 366 -0.72 1.39 -31.12
CA LEU A 366 -0.54 0.11 -31.80
C LEU A 366 -1.20 -1.05 -31.05
N VAL A 367 -1.28 -0.97 -29.73
CA VAL A 367 -1.64 -2.09 -28.86
C VAL A 367 -2.94 -1.83 -28.10
N SER A 368 -3.16 -0.63 -27.57
CA SER A 368 -4.23 -0.38 -26.60
C SER A 368 -5.62 -0.25 -27.26
N PRO A 369 -6.65 -0.91 -26.71
CA PRO A 369 -8.04 -0.70 -27.14
C PRO A 369 -8.59 0.67 -26.75
N ALA A 370 -7.97 1.35 -25.77
CA ALA A 370 -8.29 2.73 -25.40
C ALA A 370 -7.61 3.77 -26.31
N GLY A 371 -6.62 3.35 -27.12
CA GLY A 371 -5.94 4.21 -28.08
C GLY A 371 -6.82 4.59 -29.28
N PRO A 372 -6.43 5.60 -30.08
CA PRO A 372 -7.26 6.10 -31.17
C PRO A 372 -7.34 5.17 -32.39
N ASN A 373 -6.63 4.03 -32.39
CA ASN A 373 -6.62 3.05 -33.47
C ASN A 373 -7.62 1.92 -33.19
N ALA A 374 -8.71 1.86 -33.96
CA ALA A 374 -9.71 0.80 -33.85
C ALA A 374 -9.16 -0.60 -34.23
N ASN A 375 -8.07 -0.67 -35.00
CA ASN A 375 -7.42 -1.90 -35.46
C ASN A 375 -6.06 -2.11 -34.77
N ASN A 376 -6.02 -1.96 -33.45
CA ASN A 376 -4.84 -2.25 -32.62
C ASN A 376 -4.70 -3.75 -32.31
N LEU A 377 -3.56 -4.17 -31.77
CA LEU A 377 -3.24 -5.57 -31.51
C LEU A 377 -4.15 -6.28 -30.49
N ASN A 378 -4.84 -5.52 -29.62
CA ASN A 378 -5.87 -6.02 -28.70
C ASN A 378 -7.30 -5.93 -29.25
N SER A 379 -7.47 -5.48 -30.50
CA SER A 379 -8.77 -5.30 -31.11
C SER A 379 -9.31 -6.57 -31.77
N ALA A 380 -10.60 -6.55 -32.09
CA ALA A 380 -11.29 -7.65 -32.78
C ALA A 380 -10.65 -8.01 -34.13
N TYR A 381 -9.99 -7.06 -34.79
CA TYR A 381 -9.32 -7.29 -36.06
C TYR A 381 -8.22 -8.36 -35.95
N TYR A 382 -7.44 -8.34 -34.87
CA TYR A 382 -6.33 -9.27 -34.68
C TYR A 382 -6.74 -10.58 -33.98
N GLN A 383 -7.96 -10.71 -33.46
CA GLN A 383 -8.41 -11.91 -32.72
C GLN A 383 -8.30 -13.21 -33.53
N SER A 384 -8.47 -13.16 -34.86
CA SER A 384 -8.35 -14.33 -35.73
C SER A 384 -6.93 -14.64 -36.19
N PHE A 385 -5.96 -13.77 -35.88
CA PHE A 385 -4.57 -13.93 -36.28
C PHE A 385 -3.83 -14.76 -35.24
N ASN A 386 -3.21 -15.85 -35.69
CA ASN A 386 -2.21 -16.54 -34.90
C ASN A 386 -0.96 -15.66 -34.70
N LEU A 387 -0.07 -16.09 -33.80
CA LEU A 387 1.13 -15.35 -33.44
C LEU A 387 1.97 -14.98 -34.68
N GLU A 388 2.26 -15.95 -35.54
CA GLU A 388 3.08 -15.74 -36.73
C GLU A 388 2.47 -14.69 -37.67
N ASN A 389 1.16 -14.76 -37.93
CA ASN A 389 0.49 -13.81 -38.80
C ASN A 389 0.44 -12.39 -38.22
N ARG A 390 0.40 -12.24 -36.89
CA ARG A 390 0.48 -10.92 -36.23
C ARG A 390 1.80 -10.23 -36.57
N TYR A 391 2.92 -10.92 -36.35
CA TYR A 391 4.25 -10.39 -36.66
C TYR A 391 4.47 -10.20 -38.16
N ILE A 392 4.04 -11.14 -39.01
CA ILE A 392 4.18 -11.01 -40.47
C ILE A 392 3.43 -9.77 -40.97
N ASN A 393 2.18 -9.57 -40.56
CA ASN A 393 1.38 -8.41 -40.97
C ASN A 393 2.05 -7.11 -40.53
N PHE A 394 2.51 -7.04 -39.28
CA PHE A 394 3.18 -5.86 -38.74
C PHE A 394 4.50 -5.56 -39.46
N ALA A 395 5.31 -6.59 -39.69
CA ALA A 395 6.59 -6.47 -40.37
C ALA A 395 6.44 -6.02 -41.81
N VAL A 396 5.47 -6.56 -42.56
CA VAL A 396 5.20 -6.13 -43.94
C VAL A 396 4.74 -4.67 -43.95
N ASN A 397 3.82 -4.27 -43.07
CA ASN A 397 3.37 -2.88 -43.00
C ASN A 397 4.53 -1.93 -42.68
N LEU A 398 5.36 -2.25 -41.68
CA LEU A 398 6.44 -1.38 -41.23
C LEU A 398 7.63 -1.35 -42.20
N GLY A 399 8.02 -2.52 -42.74
CA GLY A 399 9.21 -2.69 -43.59
C GLY A 399 8.97 -2.42 -45.08
N LYS A 400 7.73 -2.52 -45.59
CA LYS A 400 7.42 -2.26 -47.00
C LYS A 400 6.89 -0.86 -47.27
N ILE A 401 6.03 -0.33 -46.39
CA ILE A 401 5.32 0.93 -46.63
C ILE A 401 5.38 1.92 -45.46
N GLY A 402 5.81 1.47 -44.28
CA GLY A 402 5.85 2.27 -43.06
C GLY A 402 7.20 2.95 -42.80
N GLU A 403 7.35 3.46 -41.58
CA GLU A 403 8.52 4.21 -41.12
C GLU A 403 9.84 3.45 -41.29
N GLY A 404 9.81 2.13 -41.14
CA GLY A 404 10.98 1.27 -41.28
C GLY A 404 11.45 1.04 -42.72
N ASN A 405 10.66 1.41 -43.73
CA ASN A 405 10.93 1.02 -45.11
C ASN A 405 12.27 1.53 -45.65
N ALA A 406 12.59 2.79 -45.41
CA ALA A 406 13.83 3.39 -45.95
C ALA A 406 15.06 2.67 -45.41
N LYS A 407 15.11 2.44 -44.09
CA LYS A 407 16.20 1.71 -43.43
C LYS A 407 16.26 0.26 -43.91
N PHE A 408 15.12 -0.43 -43.92
CA PHE A 408 15.06 -1.83 -44.30
C PHE A 408 15.45 -2.06 -45.77
N THR A 409 15.01 -1.17 -46.67
CA THR A 409 15.38 -1.23 -48.10
C THR A 409 16.88 -1.01 -48.29
N ALA A 410 17.49 -0.08 -47.56
CA ALA A 410 18.93 0.12 -47.59
C ALA A 410 19.70 -1.12 -47.10
N ASP A 411 19.20 -1.78 -46.05
CA ASP A 411 19.87 -2.92 -45.42
C ASP A 411 19.64 -4.27 -46.13
N TYR A 412 18.49 -4.45 -46.78
CA TYR A 412 18.02 -5.75 -47.29
C TYR A 412 17.57 -5.73 -48.77
N GLY A 413 17.41 -4.56 -49.38
CA GLY A 413 16.87 -4.44 -50.74
C GLY A 413 17.69 -5.19 -51.79
N GLY A 414 19.02 -5.09 -51.72
CA GLY A 414 19.95 -5.76 -52.64
C GLY A 414 20.26 -7.22 -52.32
N LEU A 415 19.78 -7.76 -51.18
CA LEU A 415 20.07 -9.13 -50.77
C LEU A 415 19.13 -10.13 -51.44
N SER A 416 19.60 -11.36 -51.68
CA SER A 416 18.71 -12.50 -51.92
C SER A 416 17.88 -12.82 -50.67
N LEU A 417 16.80 -13.59 -50.81
CA LEU A 417 16.02 -14.03 -49.64
C LEU A 417 16.89 -14.80 -48.64
N PHE A 418 17.79 -15.66 -49.14
CA PHE A 418 18.73 -16.42 -48.34
C PHE A 418 19.70 -15.54 -47.53
N GLU A 419 20.33 -14.56 -48.17
CA GLU A 419 21.23 -13.61 -47.49
C GLU A 419 20.47 -12.72 -46.50
N ALA A 420 19.27 -12.27 -46.87
CA ALA A 420 18.38 -11.52 -46.00
C ALA A 420 18.02 -12.33 -44.75
N THR A 421 17.64 -13.60 -44.90
CA THR A 421 17.33 -14.48 -43.76
C THR A 421 18.53 -14.70 -42.87
N ARG A 422 19.72 -14.94 -43.44
CA ARG A 422 20.94 -15.09 -42.65
C ARG A 422 21.23 -13.84 -41.81
N LYS A 423 21.12 -12.66 -42.43
CA LYS A 423 21.35 -11.36 -41.76
C LYS A 423 20.31 -11.09 -40.67
N ALA A 424 19.03 -11.31 -40.96
CA ALA A 424 17.93 -11.11 -40.01
C ALA A 424 18.03 -12.08 -38.82
N TYR A 425 18.34 -13.35 -39.07
CA TYR A 425 18.53 -14.34 -38.01
C TYR A 425 19.65 -13.92 -37.05
N ALA A 426 20.78 -13.46 -37.57
CA ALA A 426 21.87 -12.99 -36.72
C ALA A 426 21.47 -11.80 -35.84
N ALA A 427 20.68 -10.87 -36.37
CA ALA A 427 20.18 -9.73 -35.60
C ALA A 427 19.17 -10.12 -34.52
N ILE A 428 18.28 -11.07 -34.80
CA ILE A 428 17.20 -11.48 -33.89
C ILE A 428 17.71 -12.42 -32.81
N PHE A 429 18.53 -13.41 -33.19
CA PHE A 429 18.97 -14.49 -32.31
C PHE A 429 20.38 -14.27 -31.72
N GLY A 430 21.19 -13.36 -32.28
CA GLY A 430 22.52 -13.02 -31.76
C GLY A 430 23.68 -13.84 -32.32
N GLY A 431 23.45 -14.69 -33.33
CA GLY A 431 24.49 -15.52 -33.95
C GLY A 431 24.20 -15.86 -35.41
N ALA A 432 25.25 -16.04 -36.22
CA ALA A 432 25.10 -16.37 -37.64
C ALA A 432 24.64 -17.83 -37.83
N PRO A 433 23.53 -18.09 -38.55
CA PRO A 433 23.07 -19.44 -38.81
C PRO A 433 23.95 -20.12 -39.87
N THR A 434 24.00 -21.45 -39.86
CA THR A 434 24.60 -22.23 -40.95
C THR A 434 23.73 -22.17 -42.20
N ASP A 435 24.31 -22.41 -43.38
CA ASP A 435 23.58 -22.43 -44.65
C ASP A 435 22.44 -23.47 -44.64
N THR A 436 22.70 -24.65 -44.07
CA THR A 436 21.68 -25.69 -43.86
C THR A 436 20.52 -25.18 -43.01
N LYS A 437 20.79 -24.40 -41.96
CA LYS A 437 19.73 -23.81 -41.12
C LYS A 437 18.93 -22.77 -41.91
N VAL A 438 19.58 -21.90 -42.69
CA VAL A 438 18.89 -20.90 -43.51
C VAL A 438 17.98 -21.57 -44.54
N HIS A 439 18.46 -22.57 -45.27
CA HIS A 439 17.64 -23.35 -46.20
C HIS A 439 16.43 -24.00 -45.50
N ALA A 440 16.62 -24.61 -44.33
CA ALA A 440 15.52 -25.20 -43.56
C ALA A 440 14.45 -24.17 -43.12
N LEU A 441 14.83 -22.91 -42.95
CA LEU A 441 13.90 -21.83 -42.61
C LEU A 441 13.09 -21.37 -43.83
N ILE A 442 13.69 -21.28 -45.03
CA ILE A 442 13.05 -20.59 -46.17
C ILE A 442 12.57 -21.48 -47.30
N ASP A 443 13.19 -22.64 -47.57
CA ASP A 443 12.97 -23.37 -48.82
C ASP A 443 11.51 -23.83 -48.98
N THR A 444 10.84 -24.17 -47.88
CA THR A 444 9.42 -24.58 -47.86
C THR A 444 8.45 -23.42 -47.64
N ARG A 445 8.95 -22.19 -47.44
CA ARG A 445 8.16 -21.02 -47.04
C ARG A 445 8.30 -19.82 -47.97
N ALA A 446 9.18 -19.88 -48.97
CA ALA A 446 9.43 -18.77 -49.88
C ALA A 446 8.15 -18.24 -50.56
N ASP A 447 7.30 -19.14 -51.07
CA ASP A 447 6.03 -18.77 -51.70
C ASP A 447 5.03 -18.20 -50.69
N TYR A 448 5.03 -18.74 -49.45
CA TYR A 448 4.21 -18.23 -48.37
C TYR A 448 4.59 -16.78 -48.03
N PHE A 449 5.88 -16.49 -47.84
CA PHE A 449 6.35 -15.12 -47.62
C PHE A 449 6.06 -14.21 -48.81
N ALA A 450 6.21 -14.71 -50.04
CA ALA A 450 5.93 -13.94 -51.25
C ALA A 450 4.45 -13.55 -51.37
N SER A 451 3.54 -14.40 -50.88
CA SER A 451 2.10 -14.12 -50.86
C SER A 451 1.75 -12.96 -49.92
N TYR A 452 2.35 -12.91 -48.73
CA TYR A 452 2.18 -11.78 -47.80
C TYR A 452 2.88 -10.52 -48.28
N GLY A 453 4.09 -10.66 -48.85
CA GLY A 453 4.85 -9.54 -49.40
C GLY A 453 4.14 -8.87 -50.57
N GLY A 454 3.49 -9.65 -51.44
CA GLY A 454 2.75 -9.16 -52.60
C GLY A 454 3.63 -8.49 -53.67
N ASP A 455 4.96 -8.66 -53.59
CA ASP A 455 5.95 -8.04 -54.48
C ASP A 455 6.96 -9.05 -55.06
N GLY A 456 6.57 -10.33 -55.08
CA GLY A 456 7.33 -11.43 -55.67
C GLY A 456 8.44 -11.97 -54.75
N ALA A 457 9.03 -13.10 -55.13
CA ALA A 457 9.96 -13.86 -54.27
C ALA A 457 11.20 -13.09 -53.80
N THR A 458 11.59 -12.02 -54.50
CA THR A 458 12.76 -11.19 -54.17
C THR A 458 12.40 -9.82 -53.60
N GLY A 459 11.10 -9.53 -53.48
CA GLY A 459 10.57 -8.25 -53.06
C GLY A 459 10.93 -7.90 -51.61
N ILE A 460 10.84 -6.61 -51.29
CA ILE A 460 11.14 -6.12 -49.94
C ILE A 460 10.05 -6.56 -48.95
N GLY A 461 8.80 -6.63 -49.38
CA GLY A 461 7.67 -7.17 -48.62
C GLY A 461 7.88 -8.64 -48.27
N THR A 462 8.33 -9.46 -49.22
CA THR A 462 8.66 -10.88 -48.97
C THR A 462 9.72 -11.04 -47.89
N LYS A 463 10.77 -10.21 -47.91
CA LYS A 463 11.81 -10.22 -46.87
C LYS A 463 11.28 -9.71 -45.54
N ALA A 464 10.40 -8.71 -45.53
CA ALA A 464 9.76 -8.22 -44.33
C ALA A 464 8.85 -9.30 -43.69
N ALA A 465 8.09 -10.05 -44.50
CA ALA A 465 7.31 -11.18 -44.04
C ALA A 465 8.19 -12.27 -43.39
N MET A 466 9.34 -12.58 -44.00
CA MET A 466 10.32 -13.51 -43.42
C MET A 466 10.86 -13.03 -42.07
N VAL A 467 11.16 -11.73 -41.93
CA VAL A 467 11.59 -11.13 -40.65
C VAL A 467 10.49 -11.26 -39.60
N GLY A 468 9.25 -10.91 -39.94
CA GLY A 468 8.11 -11.03 -39.02
C GLY A 468 7.95 -12.47 -38.53
N TRP A 469 8.05 -13.45 -39.43
CA TRP A 469 8.03 -14.85 -39.04
C TRP A 469 9.19 -15.22 -38.10
N LEU A 470 10.43 -14.80 -38.36
CA LEU A 470 11.56 -15.05 -37.46
C LEU A 470 11.39 -14.43 -36.06
N LEU A 471 10.81 -13.23 -35.98
CA LEU A 471 10.49 -12.58 -34.70
C LEU A 471 9.45 -13.39 -33.92
N ALA A 472 8.40 -13.88 -34.61
CA ALA A 472 7.41 -14.75 -33.99
C ALA A 472 8.01 -16.06 -33.46
N GLU A 473 8.92 -16.68 -34.22
CA GLU A 473 9.61 -17.90 -33.79
C GLU A 473 10.54 -17.64 -32.60
N ALA A 474 11.22 -16.50 -32.56
CA ALA A 474 12.05 -16.08 -31.42
C ALA A 474 11.19 -15.90 -30.16
N GLN A 475 10.06 -15.18 -30.26
CA GLN A 475 9.13 -14.99 -29.14
C GLN A 475 8.53 -16.32 -28.67
N LYS A 476 8.12 -17.18 -29.60
CA LYS A 476 7.46 -18.47 -29.31
C LYS A 476 8.39 -19.45 -28.61
N ALA A 477 9.65 -19.48 -29.04
CA ALA A 477 10.66 -20.33 -28.42
C ALA A 477 11.32 -19.67 -27.20
N ASP A 478 11.01 -18.40 -26.93
CA ASP A 478 11.60 -17.59 -25.86
C ASP A 478 13.14 -17.60 -25.91
N VAL A 479 13.69 -17.34 -27.10
CA VAL A 479 15.14 -17.36 -27.36
C VAL A 479 15.57 -16.21 -28.25
N GLY A 480 16.85 -15.87 -28.14
CA GLY A 480 17.49 -14.85 -28.96
C GLY A 480 17.56 -13.50 -28.26
N VAL A 481 18.53 -12.70 -28.70
CA VAL A 481 18.84 -11.40 -28.08
C VAL A 481 17.65 -10.45 -28.07
N MET A 482 16.84 -10.44 -29.14
CA MET A 482 15.71 -9.51 -29.23
C MET A 482 14.57 -9.88 -28.29
N ALA A 483 14.16 -11.16 -28.25
CA ALA A 483 13.09 -11.61 -27.37
C ALA A 483 13.45 -11.38 -25.90
N LYS A 484 14.66 -11.78 -25.49
CA LYS A 484 15.13 -11.59 -24.10
C LYS A 484 15.27 -10.13 -23.68
N SER A 485 15.77 -9.27 -24.57
CA SER A 485 15.84 -7.83 -24.27
C SER A 485 14.46 -7.20 -24.18
N ASN A 486 13.50 -7.69 -24.97
CA ASN A 486 12.12 -7.23 -24.91
C ASN A 486 11.41 -7.68 -23.64
N ASP A 487 11.59 -8.93 -23.21
CA ASP A 487 10.99 -9.43 -21.97
C ASP A 487 11.53 -8.68 -20.75
N ALA A 488 12.83 -8.34 -20.75
CA ALA A 488 13.42 -7.49 -19.72
C ALA A 488 12.82 -6.07 -19.73
N TRP A 489 12.60 -5.48 -20.92
CA TRP A 489 11.90 -4.20 -21.03
C TRP A 489 10.42 -4.30 -20.58
N LEU A 490 9.73 -5.40 -20.85
CA LEU A 490 8.35 -5.61 -20.38
C LEU A 490 8.27 -5.83 -18.87
N ALA A 491 9.26 -6.51 -18.28
CA ALA A 491 9.37 -6.64 -16.83
C ALA A 491 9.55 -5.28 -16.16
N ASP A 492 10.38 -4.41 -16.74
CA ASP A 492 10.55 -3.02 -16.30
C ASP A 492 9.30 -2.18 -16.59
N LEU A 493 8.50 -2.55 -17.59
CA LEU A 493 7.24 -1.86 -17.88
C LEU A 493 6.13 -2.23 -16.89
N ALA A 494 6.31 -3.27 -16.08
CA ALA A 494 5.27 -3.80 -15.20
C ALA A 494 4.75 -2.76 -14.20
N ASP A 495 5.62 -1.91 -13.66
CA ASP A 495 5.29 -0.82 -12.75
C ASP A 495 4.83 0.47 -13.47
N GLY A 496 4.99 0.54 -14.80
CA GLY A 496 4.60 1.66 -15.63
C GLY A 496 5.73 2.62 -16.00
N ASP A 497 6.95 2.40 -15.50
CA ASP A 497 8.04 3.39 -15.56
C ASP A 497 9.13 3.09 -16.61
N ALA A 498 9.02 2.01 -17.39
CA ALA A 498 10.02 1.71 -18.41
C ALA A 498 10.21 2.83 -19.44
N PRO A 499 11.45 3.21 -19.80
CA PRO A 499 11.73 4.13 -20.90
C PRO A 499 11.22 3.65 -22.27
N PHE A 500 10.78 4.63 -23.08
CA PHE A 500 10.28 4.44 -24.45
C PHE A 500 11.18 5.10 -25.50
N ALA A 501 10.95 4.79 -26.78
CA ALA A 501 11.73 5.33 -27.90
C ALA A 501 13.24 5.04 -27.84
N ILE A 502 13.61 3.98 -27.12
CA ILE A 502 14.98 3.53 -26.90
C ILE A 502 15.34 2.32 -27.77
N ASN A 503 16.63 2.12 -27.96
CA ASN A 503 17.17 0.89 -28.57
C ASN A 503 17.37 -0.15 -27.47
N ILE A 504 16.49 -1.15 -27.38
CA ILE A 504 16.57 -2.19 -26.34
C ILE A 504 17.79 -3.12 -26.52
N LEU A 505 18.49 -3.03 -27.66
CA LEU A 505 19.71 -3.79 -27.95
C LEU A 505 21.00 -2.98 -27.73
N ASP A 506 20.91 -1.71 -27.32
CA ASP A 506 22.10 -0.89 -27.07
C ASP A 506 22.83 -1.38 -25.81
N PRO A 507 24.12 -1.78 -25.89
CA PRO A 507 24.88 -2.23 -24.71
C PRO A 507 25.11 -1.13 -23.66
N ALA A 508 25.01 0.16 -24.03
CA ALA A 508 25.28 1.28 -23.13
C ALA A 508 24.02 1.82 -22.42
N GLY A 509 22.83 1.53 -22.95
CA GLY A 509 21.57 2.09 -22.46
C GLY A 509 20.31 1.25 -22.71
N GLY A 510 20.46 0.02 -23.20
CA GLY A 510 19.38 -0.94 -23.43
C GLY A 510 19.39 -2.10 -22.43
N TYR A 511 18.34 -2.92 -22.47
CA TYR A 511 18.10 -4.05 -21.55
C TYR A 511 18.96 -5.29 -21.86
N TYR A 512 20.06 -5.08 -22.58
CA TYR A 512 21.01 -6.10 -22.98
C TYR A 512 22.00 -6.35 -21.83
N LYS A 513 21.77 -7.37 -21.00
CA LYS A 513 22.82 -7.93 -20.15
C LYS A 513 23.35 -9.20 -20.79
N ALA A 514 24.63 -9.20 -21.18
CA ALA A 514 25.29 -10.32 -21.85
C ALA A 514 25.25 -11.64 -21.05
N ASP A 515 24.99 -11.55 -19.74
CA ASP A 515 25.07 -12.66 -18.80
C ASP A 515 23.86 -13.62 -18.86
N SER A 516 22.76 -13.25 -19.53
CA SER A 516 21.51 -14.05 -19.55
C SER A 516 21.18 -14.71 -20.89
N ILE A 517 22.04 -14.60 -21.91
CA ILE A 517 21.70 -14.98 -23.29
C ILE A 517 22.32 -16.31 -23.73
N PHE A 518 23.39 -16.76 -23.08
CA PHE A 518 24.00 -18.05 -23.39
C PHE A 518 23.77 -19.01 -22.24
N GLY A 519 22.74 -19.85 -22.36
CA GLY A 519 22.75 -21.16 -21.73
C GLY A 519 23.95 -21.95 -22.27
N GLY A 520 25.06 -21.84 -21.55
CA GLY A 520 26.21 -22.73 -21.61
C GLY A 520 26.33 -23.45 -20.28
#